data_AF-A0A8T4WDU2-F1
#
_entry.id   AF-A0A8T4WDU2-F1
#
_cell.length_a   1.000
_cell.length_b   1.000
_cell.length_c   1.000
_cell.angle_alpha   90.00
_cell.angle_beta   90.00
_cell.angle_gamma   90.00
#
_symmetry.space_group_name_H-M   'P 1'
#
loop_
_entity.id
_entity.type
_entity.pdbx_description
1 polymer ?
#
loop_
_entity_poly.entity_id
_entity_poly.type
_entity_poly.pdbx_seq_one_letter_code
_entity_poly.pdbx_strand_id
1 'polypeptide(L)'
;MPVVCLQCENPLCEESCPTGAIHLDTNGILTVNPDDCIGCGNCVTACIYGGIAIDPVTLKAIKCDLCGGDPACVKACEYNAISLVELNREGLTARAQGLGDLPKKYGLVREEV
;
A
#
# COMPACT_ATOMS: atom_id res chain seq x y z
N MET A 1 -0.25 -13.42 -2.09
CA MET A 1 -0.53 -12.00 -2.37
C MET A 1 0.33 -11.18 -1.42
N PRO A 2 1.20 -10.28 -1.91
CA PRO A 2 2.00 -9.44 -1.03
C PRO A 2 1.08 -8.50 -0.23
N VAL A 3 1.34 -8.37 1.06
CA VAL A 3 0.67 -7.39 1.92
C VAL A 3 1.49 -6.11 1.87
N VAL A 4 0.90 -5.04 1.34
CA VAL A 4 1.52 -3.73 1.22
C VAL A 4 0.56 -2.66 1.73
N CYS A 5 1.09 -1.53 2.20
CA CYS A 5 0.26 -0.37 2.53
C CYS A 5 -0.50 0.08 1.28
N LEU A 6 -1.80 0.32 1.41
CA LEU A 6 -2.66 0.73 0.31
C LEU A 6 -2.72 2.24 0.07
N GLN A 7 -2.03 3.05 0.89
CA GLN A 7 -2.04 4.51 0.79
C GLN A 7 -3.48 5.07 0.80
N CYS A 8 -4.23 4.72 1.84
CA CYS A 8 -5.65 5.04 1.98
C CYS A 8 -5.91 6.56 1.96
N GLU A 9 -6.99 6.98 1.31
CA GLU A 9 -7.47 8.37 1.32
C GLU A 9 -7.83 8.87 2.73
N ASN A 10 -8.45 8.00 3.54
CA ASN A 10 -8.79 8.25 4.94
C ASN A 10 -8.00 7.27 5.84
N PRO A 11 -6.74 7.59 6.18
CA PRO A 11 -5.86 6.66 6.86
C PRO A 11 -6.12 6.61 8.38
N LEU A 12 -6.82 5.56 8.83
CA LEU A 12 -7.01 5.30 10.27
C LEU A 12 -5.69 5.19 11.05
N CYS A 13 -4.60 4.80 10.39
CA CYS A 13 -3.28 4.74 11.03
C CYS A 13 -2.72 6.13 11.37
N GLU A 14 -3.02 7.16 10.58
CA GLU A 14 -2.70 8.56 10.89
C GLU A 14 -3.56 9.04 12.06
N GLU A 15 -4.89 8.88 11.98
CA GLU A 15 -5.82 9.30 13.04
C GLU A 15 -5.51 8.66 14.41
N SER A 16 -5.06 7.39 14.40
CA SER A 16 -4.70 6.67 15.63
C SER A 16 -3.36 7.08 16.25
N CYS A 17 -2.54 7.86 15.52
CA CYS A 17 -1.19 8.21 15.93
C CYS A 17 -1.20 9.38 16.93
N PRO A 18 -0.87 9.16 18.21
CA PRO A 18 -0.97 10.21 19.23
C PRO A 18 0.08 11.32 19.07
N THR A 19 1.17 11.06 18.34
CA THR A 19 2.27 12.00 18.14
C THR A 19 2.27 12.66 16.75
N GLY A 20 1.37 12.25 15.86
CA GLY A 20 1.38 12.71 14.46
C GLY A 20 2.57 12.17 13.63
N ALA A 21 3.27 11.14 14.12
CA ALA A 21 4.40 10.56 13.39
C ALA A 21 3.99 9.99 12.02
N ILE A 22 2.79 9.42 11.91
CA ILE A 22 2.22 9.03 10.61
C ILE A 22 1.50 10.23 10.03
N HIS A 23 1.88 10.63 8.81
CA HIS A 23 1.37 11.82 8.12
C HIS A 23 1.56 11.67 6.61
N LEU A 24 0.82 12.47 5.82
CA LEU A 24 1.14 12.67 4.40
C LEU A 24 2.37 13.58 4.28
N ASP A 25 3.37 13.13 3.52
CA ASP A 25 4.53 13.94 3.17
C ASP A 25 4.22 14.99 2.09
N THR A 26 5.23 15.75 1.70
CA THR A 26 5.12 16.79 0.65
C THR A 26 4.81 16.23 -0.74
N ASN A 27 5.01 14.93 -0.97
CA ASN A 27 4.74 14.24 -2.23
C ASN A 27 3.36 13.55 -2.21
N GLY A 28 2.59 13.73 -1.14
CA GLY A 28 1.29 13.08 -0.98
C GLY A 28 1.38 11.60 -0.57
N ILE A 29 2.55 11.15 -0.08
CA ILE A 29 2.78 9.77 0.34
C ILE A 29 2.58 9.72 1.84
N LEU A 30 1.69 8.84 2.31
CA LEU A 30 1.60 8.54 3.73
C LEU A 30 2.92 7.91 4.16
N THR A 31 3.57 8.44 5.20
CA THR A 31 4.89 7.97 5.69
C THR A 31 4.93 7.95 7.22
N VAL A 32 6.07 7.58 7.80
CA VAL A 32 6.33 7.63 9.24
C VAL A 32 7.54 8.53 9.48
N ASN A 33 7.39 9.58 10.29
CA ASN A 33 8.53 10.30 10.85
C ASN A 33 9.12 9.48 12.02
N PRO A 34 10.36 8.94 11.90
CA PRO A 34 10.96 8.17 12.98
C PRO A 34 11.27 9.00 14.23
N ASP A 35 11.47 10.31 14.09
CA ASP A 35 11.81 11.19 15.22
C ASP A 35 10.62 11.37 16.17
N ASP A 36 9.41 11.49 15.61
CA ASP A 36 8.17 11.66 16.38
C ASP A 36 7.53 10.31 16.80
N CYS A 37 7.98 9.21 16.21
CA CYS A 37 7.40 7.89 16.47
C CYS A 37 7.84 7.33 17.83
N ILE A 38 6.89 7.13 18.75
CA ILE A 38 7.18 6.58 20.09
C ILE A 38 7.03 5.05 20.19
N GLY A 39 6.77 4.36 19.07
CA GLY A 39 6.69 2.89 19.06
C GLY A 39 5.46 2.30 19.75
N CYS A 40 4.38 3.06 19.94
CA CYS A 40 3.21 2.60 20.70
C CYS A 40 2.39 1.48 20.03
N GLY A 41 2.51 1.31 18.71
CA GLY A 41 1.81 0.25 17.97
C GLY A 41 0.34 0.52 17.64
N ASN A 42 -0.24 1.67 18.02
CA ASN A 42 -1.64 1.98 17.70
C ASN A 42 -1.96 1.85 16.20
N CYS A 43 -1.05 2.34 15.36
CA CYS A 43 -1.17 2.28 13.91
C CYS A 43 -1.17 0.86 13.35
N VAL A 44 -0.50 -0.09 14.01
CA VAL A 44 -0.52 -1.52 13.64
C VAL A 44 -1.92 -2.07 13.86
N THR A 45 -2.52 -1.81 15.02
CA THR A 45 -3.89 -2.24 15.35
C THR A 45 -4.94 -1.54 14.48
N ALA A 46 -4.73 -0.27 14.14
CA ALA A 46 -5.66 0.51 13.32
C ALA A 46 -5.66 0.07 11.83
N CYS A 47 -4.55 -0.51 11.34
CA CYS A 47 -4.45 -0.92 9.95
C CYS A 47 -5.16 -2.25 9.71
N ILE A 48 -6.41 -2.20 9.23
CA ILE A 48 -7.21 -3.40 8.89
C ILE A 48 -6.60 -4.29 7.80
N TYR A 49 -5.64 -3.76 7.04
CA TYR A 49 -4.95 -4.48 5.96
C TYR A 49 -3.63 -5.13 6.41
N GLY A 50 -3.16 -4.84 7.63
CA GLY A 50 -1.88 -5.36 8.14
C GLY A 50 -0.65 -4.81 7.43
N GLY A 51 -0.72 -3.60 6.86
CA GLY A 51 0.37 -2.98 6.10
C GLY A 51 1.43 -2.25 6.93
N ILE A 52 1.38 -2.37 8.26
CA ILE A 52 2.27 -1.67 9.21
C ILE A 52 2.79 -2.69 10.22
N ALA A 53 4.08 -2.62 10.55
CA ALA A 53 4.71 -3.41 11.59
C ALA A 53 5.56 -2.51 12.51
N ILE A 54 6.01 -3.06 13.65
CA ILE A 54 7.06 -2.42 14.47
C ILE A 54 8.38 -3.10 14.15
N ASP A 55 9.39 -2.31 13.84
CA ASP A 55 10.76 -2.81 13.69
C ASP A 55 11.30 -3.25 15.07
N PRO A 56 11.73 -4.51 15.23
CA PRO A 56 12.22 -5.01 16.52
C PRO A 56 13.54 -4.36 16.98
N VAL A 57 14.28 -3.69 16.09
CA VAL A 57 15.56 -3.04 16.41
C VAL A 57 15.34 -1.57 16.78
N THR A 58 14.71 -0.80 15.90
CA THR A 58 14.49 0.64 16.15
C THR A 58 13.30 0.92 17.06
N LEU A 59 12.41 -0.07 17.25
CA LEU A 59 11.13 0.06 17.95
C LEU A 59 10.21 1.12 17.35
N LYS A 60 10.42 1.47 16.07
CA LYS A 60 9.59 2.43 15.33
C LYS A 60 8.61 1.68 14.42
N ALA A 61 7.52 2.36 14.09
CA ALA A 61 6.60 1.84 13.08
C ALA A 61 7.27 1.87 11.70
N ILE A 62 7.13 0.77 10.96
CA ILE A 62 7.58 0.62 9.58
C ILE A 62 6.38 0.29 8.70
N LYS A 63 6.32 0.90 7.53
CA LYS A 63 5.29 0.66 6.51
C LYS A 63 5.84 1.05 5.14
N CYS A 64 5.16 0.61 4.09
CA CYS A 64 5.49 1.05 2.74
C CYS A 64 5.31 2.57 2.60
N ASP A 65 6.33 3.22 2.05
CA ASP A 65 6.49 4.64 1.74
C ASP A 65 6.53 4.88 0.21
N LEU A 66 6.03 3.90 -0.56
CA LEU A 66 6.12 3.85 -2.02
C LEU A 66 7.54 4.02 -2.57
N CYS A 67 8.59 3.79 -1.78
CA CYS A 67 9.97 4.11 -2.13
C CYS A 67 10.13 5.56 -2.64
N GLY A 68 9.43 6.52 -2.02
CA GLY A 68 9.44 7.92 -2.45
C GLY A 68 8.75 8.20 -3.79
N GLY A 69 7.85 7.30 -4.22
CA GLY A 69 7.11 7.42 -5.48
C GLY A 69 7.69 6.61 -6.64
N ASP A 70 8.82 5.92 -6.44
CA ASP A 70 9.40 5.01 -7.44
C ASP A 70 9.57 3.58 -6.88
N PRO A 71 8.46 2.80 -6.77
CA PRO A 71 8.44 1.54 -6.05
C PRO A 71 9.37 0.48 -6.65
N ALA A 72 10.34 0.03 -5.85
CA ALA A 72 11.26 -1.03 -6.25
C ALA A 72 10.53 -2.36 -6.54
N CYS A 73 9.44 -2.65 -5.84
CA CYS A 73 8.66 -3.87 -6.04
C CYS A 73 7.94 -3.93 -7.39
N VAL A 74 7.53 -2.78 -7.95
CA VAL A 74 6.94 -2.70 -9.29
C VAL A 74 8.02 -2.99 -10.34
N LYS A 75 9.19 -2.35 -10.21
CA LYS A 75 10.34 -2.57 -11.11
C LYS A 75 10.86 -4.00 -11.10
N ALA A 76 10.84 -4.66 -9.94
CA ALA A 76 11.27 -6.04 -9.81
C ALA A 76 10.26 -7.07 -10.36
N CYS A 77 9.01 -6.66 -10.61
CA CYS A 77 7.95 -7.59 -11.01
C CYS A 77 7.94 -7.80 -12.53
N GLU A 78 8.69 -8.80 -13.02
CA GLU A 78 8.74 -9.16 -14.45
C GLU A 78 7.36 -9.52 -15.05
N TYR A 79 6.45 -10.03 -14.22
CA TYR A 79 5.13 -10.47 -14.63
C TYR A 79 4.07 -9.36 -14.60
N ASN A 80 4.45 -8.13 -14.22
CA ASN A 80 3.54 -6.98 -14.06
C ASN A 80 2.33 -7.30 -13.17
N ALA A 81 2.55 -8.09 -12.11
CA ALA A 81 1.50 -8.46 -11.15
C ALA A 81 1.16 -7.32 -10.17
N ILE A 82 2.03 -6.31 -10.08
CA ILE A 82 1.86 -5.14 -9.23
C ILE A 82 2.14 -3.92 -10.11
N SER A 83 1.28 -2.90 -10.01
CA SER A 83 1.43 -1.62 -10.66
C SER A 83 1.20 -0.49 -9.66
N LEU A 84 1.88 0.64 -9.87
CA LEU A 84 1.55 1.90 -9.20
C LEU A 84 0.42 2.57 -10.00
N VAL A 85 -0.64 2.98 -9.31
CA VAL A 85 -1.77 3.68 -9.91
C VAL A 85 -2.10 4.90 -9.07
N GLU A 86 -2.62 5.94 -9.73
CA GLU A 86 -3.17 7.10 -9.06
C GLU A 86 -4.43 6.73 -8.27
N LEU A 87 -4.62 7.35 -7.11
CA LEU A 87 -5.81 7.15 -6.28
C LEU A 87 -6.99 7.94 -6.85
N ASN A 88 -7.50 7.49 -7.99
CA ASN A 88 -8.65 8.06 -8.66
C ASN A 88 -9.53 6.94 -9.23
N ARG A 89 -10.67 7.32 -9.84
CA ARG A 89 -11.61 6.36 -10.41
C ARG A 89 -10.95 5.45 -11.46
N GLU A 90 -10.06 5.98 -12.28
CA GLU A 90 -9.40 5.25 -13.36
C GLU A 90 -8.43 4.21 -12.79
N GLY A 91 -7.56 4.60 -11.85
CA GLY A 91 -6.62 3.72 -11.17
C GLY A 91 -7.31 2.60 -10.38
N LEU A 92 -8.44 2.91 -9.71
CA LEU A 92 -9.25 1.91 -9.03
C LEU A 92 -9.93 0.93 -10.00
N THR A 93 -10.30 1.39 -11.20
CA THR A 93 -10.91 0.54 -12.23
C THR A 93 -9.89 -0.42 -12.85
N ALA A 94 -8.63 0.01 -12.99
CA ALA A 94 -7.55 -0.83 -13.50
C ALA A 94 -7.37 -2.12 -12.68
N ARG A 95 -7.58 -2.05 -11.35
CA ARG A 95 -7.51 -3.23 -10.47
C ARG A 95 -8.61 -4.26 -10.78
N ALA A 96 -9.82 -3.81 -11.13
CA ALA A 96 -10.93 -4.70 -11.49
C ALA A 96 -10.74 -5.30 -12.89
N GLN A 97 -10.21 -4.53 -13.83
CA GLN A 97 -9.92 -5.00 -15.20
C GLN A 97 -8.92 -6.16 -15.19
N GLY A 98 -7.86 -6.07 -14.41
CA GLY A 98 -6.87 -7.14 -14.30
C GLY A 98 -7.46 -8.50 -13.87
N LEU A 99 -8.50 -8.49 -13.02
CA LEU A 99 -9.22 -9.71 -12.65
C LEU A 99 -10.12 -10.21 -13.80
N GLY A 100 -10.77 -9.31 -14.52
CA GLY A 100 -11.61 -9.62 -15.68
C GLY A 100 -10.85 -10.19 -16.87
N ASP A 101 -9.54 -9.93 -16.96
CA ASP A 101 -8.67 -10.47 -18.00
C ASP A 101 -8.10 -11.85 -17.67
N LEU A 102 -8.10 -12.28 -16.40
CA LEU A 102 -7.59 -13.60 -16.01
C LEU A 102 -8.31 -14.76 -16.71
N PRO A 103 -9.64 -14.77 -16.84
CA PRO A 103 -10.34 -15.84 -17.55
C PRO A 103 -9.91 -15.95 -19.01
N LYS A 104 -9.64 -14.83 -19.69
CA LYS A 104 -9.12 -14.82 -21.07
C LYS A 104 -7.67 -15.32 -21.10
N LYS A 105 -6.82 -14.80 -20.21
CA LYS A 105 -5.40 -15.15 -20.11
C LYS A 105 -5.16 -16.63 -19.82
N TYR A 106 -6.00 -17.25 -18.99
CA TYR A 106 -5.89 -18.65 -18.61
C TYR A 106 -6.82 -19.58 -19.39
N GLY A 107 -7.48 -19.10 -20.46
CA GLY A 107 -8.37 -19.91 -21.30
C GLY A 107 -9.57 -20.52 -20.56
N LEU A 108 -10.02 -19.87 -19.48
CA LEU A 108 -11.15 -20.30 -18.66
C LEU A 108 -12.50 -19.85 -19.23
N VAL A 109 -12.49 -19.01 -20.27
CA VAL A 109 -13.66 -18.71 -21.10
C VAL A 109 -13.41 -19.32 -22.47
N ARG A 110 -14.37 -20.08 -23.01
CA ARG A 110 -14.34 -20.48 -24.41
C ARG A 110 -14.57 -19.24 -25.25
N GLU A 111 -13.69 -18.96 -26.22
CA GLU A 111 -14.02 -18.02 -27.29
C GLU A 111 -15.28 -18.55 -27.97
N GLU A 112 -16.38 -17.82 -27.83
CA GLU A 112 -17.61 -18.11 -28.55
C GLU A 112 -17.32 -17.88 -30.04
N VAL A 113 -17.54 -18.95 -30.82
CA VAL A 113 -17.53 -18.93 -32.30
C VAL A 113 -18.63 -18.00 -32.81
#